data_AF-A0A970WKQ7-F1
#
_entry.id   AF-A0A970WKQ7-F1
#
_cell.length_a   1.000
_cell.length_b   1.000
_cell.length_c   1.000
_cell.angle_alpha   90.00
_cell.angle_beta   90.00
_cell.angle_gamma   90.00
#
_symmetry.space_group_name_H-M   'P 1'
#
loop_
_entity.id
_entity.type
_entity.pdbx_description
1 polymer ?
#
loop_
_entity_poly.entity_id
_entity_poly.type
_entity_poly.pdbx_seq_one_letter_code
_entity_poly.pdbx_strand_id
1 'polypeptide(L)'
;MRSNYDYIPEELRPSKDAINEFAAFFSTYLTSSFDMVERPGTRGKGPTPKFGCRCDLCMRIIQASHLQPKKLHTRDKRRADFLMIECLAQFARENGLDLGEQLAAQIVSNQETRRSAAYLAYGDWLIRRLAGESDGPAILALWRIIAWDPRGGMRRGFELQLKDFKVAEETLVSAIRDAK
;
A
#
# COMPACT_ATOMS: atom_id res chain seq x y z
N MET A 1 12.68 21.15 -26.90
CA MET A 1 11.57 20.29 -26.40
C MET A 1 11.50 20.48 -24.89
N ARG A 2 10.36 20.86 -24.33
CA ARG A 2 10.19 20.87 -22.86
C ARG A 2 10.12 19.43 -22.38
N SER A 3 10.87 19.09 -21.33
CA SER A 3 10.83 17.75 -20.75
C SER A 3 9.56 17.60 -19.91
N ASN A 4 8.97 16.41 -19.84
CA ASN A 4 7.85 16.12 -18.92
C ASN A 4 8.23 16.44 -17.45
N TYR A 5 9.53 16.40 -17.13
CA TYR A 5 10.11 16.78 -15.85
C TYR A 5 9.77 18.22 -15.43
N ASP A 6 9.72 19.16 -16.38
CA ASP A 6 9.48 20.58 -16.10
C ASP A 6 8.02 20.85 -15.68
N TYR A 7 7.11 19.90 -15.93
CA TYR A 7 5.71 19.97 -15.52
C TYR A 7 5.45 19.44 -14.11
N ILE A 8 6.43 18.79 -13.47
CA ILE A 8 6.30 18.36 -12.07
C ILE A 8 6.45 19.60 -11.18
N PRO A 9 5.51 19.86 -10.25
CA PRO A 9 5.62 20.95 -9.27
C PRO A 9 6.97 20.90 -8.55
N GLU A 10 7.58 22.05 -8.31
CA GLU A 10 8.95 22.13 -7.78
C GLU A 10 9.12 21.38 -6.44
N GLU A 11 8.11 21.46 -5.57
CA GLU A 11 8.07 20.76 -4.28
C GLU A 11 7.98 19.22 -4.38
N LEU A 12 7.57 18.69 -5.54
CA LEU A 12 7.44 17.26 -5.82
C LEU A 12 8.47 16.75 -6.83
N ARG A 13 9.33 17.64 -7.34
CA ARG A 13 10.26 17.33 -8.40
C ARG A 13 11.46 16.56 -7.82
N PRO A 14 11.79 15.36 -8.33
CA PRO A 14 12.95 14.62 -7.84
C PRO A 14 14.24 15.36 -8.21
N SER A 15 15.34 15.05 -7.52
CA SER A 15 16.66 15.47 -7.99
C SER A 15 16.95 14.87 -9.38
N LYS A 16 17.80 15.54 -10.16
CA LYS A 16 18.12 15.09 -11.52
C LYS A 16 18.71 13.67 -11.56
N ASP A 17 19.48 13.31 -10.54
CA ASP A 17 20.10 11.99 -10.43
C ASP A 17 19.10 10.89 -10.05
N ALA A 18 17.98 11.25 -9.43
CA ALA A 18 16.92 10.32 -9.01
C ALA A 18 15.76 10.21 -10.01
N ILE A 19 15.85 10.81 -11.20
CA ILE A 19 14.75 10.83 -12.19
C ILE A 19 14.31 9.41 -12.55
N ASN A 20 15.25 8.50 -12.76
CA ASN A 20 14.94 7.13 -13.17
C ASN A 20 14.22 6.35 -12.06
N GLU A 21 14.71 6.44 -10.82
CA GLU A 21 14.09 5.80 -9.66
C GLU A 21 12.70 6.38 -9.39
N PHE A 22 12.54 7.70 -9.49
CA PHE A 22 11.25 8.36 -9.34
C PHE A 22 10.26 7.91 -10.42
N ALA A 23 10.69 7.86 -11.69
CA ALA A 23 9.85 7.41 -12.79
C ALA A 23 9.45 5.93 -12.64
N ALA A 24 10.38 5.08 -12.20
CA ALA A 24 10.14 3.68 -11.90
C ALA A 24 9.14 3.51 -10.75
N PHE A 25 9.35 4.23 -9.65
CA PHE A 25 8.45 4.21 -8.50
C PHE A 25 7.04 4.69 -8.85
N PHE A 26 6.96 5.83 -9.54
CA PHE A 26 5.68 6.44 -9.90
C PHE A 26 4.91 5.59 -10.91
N SER A 27 5.58 5.09 -11.95
CA SER A 27 4.95 4.23 -12.96
C SER A 27 4.43 2.93 -12.35
N THR A 28 5.25 2.24 -11.57
CA THR A 28 4.82 1.02 -10.87
C THR A 28 3.69 1.32 -9.88
N TYR A 29 3.68 2.47 -9.20
CA TYR A 29 2.59 2.84 -8.28
C TYR A 29 1.27 2.96 -9.02
N LEU A 30 1.27 3.68 -10.14
CA LEU A 30 0.09 3.85 -10.98
C LEU A 30 -0.41 2.52 -11.55
N THR A 31 0.47 1.73 -12.16
CA THR A 31 0.08 0.47 -12.81
C THR A 31 -0.36 -0.61 -11.82
N SER A 32 0.21 -0.62 -10.60
CA SER A 32 -0.19 -1.57 -9.54
C SER A 32 -1.55 -1.24 -8.95
N SER A 33 -1.89 0.05 -8.85
CA SER A 33 -2.96 0.51 -7.97
C SER A 33 -4.18 1.02 -8.72
N PHE A 34 -4.04 1.41 -9.99
CA PHE A 34 -5.10 2.08 -10.72
C PHE A 34 -5.34 1.50 -12.12
N ASP A 35 -6.59 1.63 -12.55
CA ASP A 35 -7.01 1.51 -13.95
C ASP A 35 -7.17 2.91 -14.53
N MET A 36 -6.68 3.11 -15.76
CA MET A 36 -6.93 4.32 -16.52
C MET A 36 -8.20 4.11 -17.36
N VAL A 37 -9.29 4.76 -16.96
CA VAL A 37 -10.59 4.67 -17.61
C VAL A 37 -10.79 5.90 -18.47
N GLU A 38 -10.90 5.71 -19.79
CA GLU A 38 -11.04 6.82 -20.75
C GLU A 38 -12.31 7.64 -20.49
N ARG A 39 -13.40 7.00 -20.08
CA ARG A 39 -14.71 7.65 -19.84
C ARG A 39 -15.27 7.25 -18.47
N PRO A 40 -14.78 7.86 -17.38
CA PRO A 40 -15.06 7.42 -16.01
C PRO A 40 -16.42 7.95 -15.51
N GLY A 41 -17.52 7.64 -16.20
CA GLY A 41 -18.91 7.90 -15.76
C GLY A 41 -19.12 9.15 -14.87
N THR A 42 -19.85 9.01 -13.78
CA THR A 42 -20.02 10.08 -12.78
C THR A 42 -20.03 9.53 -11.37
N ARG A 43 -19.69 10.35 -10.37
CA ARG A 43 -19.79 10.01 -8.94
C ARG A 43 -20.46 11.13 -8.14
N GLY A 44 -21.08 10.76 -7.02
CA GLY A 44 -21.55 11.72 -6.03
C GLY A 44 -20.39 12.34 -5.25
N LYS A 45 -20.44 13.66 -5.07
CA LYS A 45 -19.55 14.44 -4.18
C LYS A 45 -20.41 15.27 -3.24
N GLY A 46 -20.43 14.87 -1.97
CA GLY A 46 -21.05 15.63 -0.89
C GLY A 46 -20.06 16.56 -0.19
N PRO A 47 -20.53 17.41 0.74
CA PRO A 47 -19.66 18.17 1.63
C PRO A 47 -18.74 17.23 2.43
N THR A 48 -17.59 17.76 2.84
CA THR A 48 -16.53 17.02 3.53
C THR A 48 -17.04 16.27 4.78
N PRO A 49 -16.31 15.23 5.25
CA PRO A 49 -16.72 14.42 6.41
C PRO A 49 -17.03 15.22 7.69
N LYS A 50 -16.57 16.47 7.79
CA LYS A 50 -16.86 17.37 8.92
C LYS A 50 -18.34 17.70 9.08
N PHE A 51 -19.15 17.64 8.01
CA PHE A 51 -20.56 18.01 8.06
C PHE A 51 -21.52 16.86 7.82
N GLY A 52 -21.03 15.65 7.49
CA GLY A 52 -21.79 14.38 7.51
C GLY A 52 -23.04 14.30 6.62
N CYS A 53 -23.45 15.38 5.97
CA CYS A 53 -24.72 15.47 5.28
C CYS A 53 -24.65 14.78 3.93
N ARG A 54 -25.43 13.71 3.77
CA ARG A 54 -25.60 12.95 2.53
C ARG A 54 -27.02 13.11 1.94
N CYS A 55 -27.66 14.26 2.15
CA CYS A 55 -28.97 14.52 1.56
C CYS A 55 -28.85 14.90 0.07
N ASP A 56 -29.95 14.77 -0.66
CA ASP A 56 -30.02 15.06 -2.10
C ASP A 56 -29.70 16.52 -2.44
N LEU A 57 -29.89 17.45 -1.48
CA LEU A 57 -29.52 18.86 -1.62
C LEU A 57 -28.00 19.10 -1.58
N CYS A 58 -27.26 18.28 -0.83
CA CYS A 58 -25.82 18.48 -0.61
C CYS A 58 -24.95 17.64 -1.56
N MET A 59 -25.50 16.60 -2.16
CA MET A 59 -24.81 15.70 -3.07
C MET A 59 -24.79 16.26 -4.49
N ARG A 60 -23.59 16.48 -5.04
CA ARG A 60 -23.42 16.90 -6.45
C ARG A 60 -22.94 15.72 -7.28
N ILE A 61 -23.48 15.56 -8.49
CA ILE A 61 -22.95 14.63 -9.47
C ILE A 61 -21.77 15.31 -10.18
N ILE A 62 -20.60 14.69 -10.12
CA ILE A 62 -19.38 15.16 -10.80
C ILE A 62 -18.80 14.05 -11.68
N GLN A 63 -17.94 14.42 -12.63
CA GLN A 63 -17.13 13.44 -13.36
C GLN A 63 -16.24 12.67 -12.38
N ALA A 64 -16.20 11.33 -12.51
CA ALA A 64 -15.26 10.56 -11.72
C ALA A 64 -13.85 10.72 -12.30
N SER A 65 -12.83 10.37 -11.51
CA SER A 65 -11.44 10.44 -11.95
C SER A 65 -11.18 9.45 -13.10
N HIS A 66 -10.38 9.81 -14.10
CA HIS A 66 -9.89 8.83 -15.09
C HIS A 66 -9.04 7.75 -14.43
N LEU A 67 -8.32 8.11 -13.37
CA LEU A 67 -7.60 7.17 -12.53
C LEU A 67 -8.57 6.55 -11.52
N GLN A 68 -8.87 5.26 -11.66
CA GLN A 68 -9.77 4.52 -10.78
C GLN A 68 -8.98 3.48 -9.98
N PRO A 69 -9.11 3.41 -8.65
CA PRO A 69 -8.43 2.38 -7.88
C PRO A 69 -8.85 0.98 -8.35
N LYS A 70 -7.89 0.09 -8.53
CA LYS A 70 -8.18 -1.29 -8.95
C LYS A 70 -9.09 -1.98 -7.95
N LYS A 71 -9.99 -2.81 -8.48
CA LYS A 71 -10.75 -3.76 -7.68
C LYS A 71 -9.82 -4.91 -7.30
N LEU A 72 -9.73 -5.18 -6.01
CA LEU A 72 -8.97 -6.33 -5.52
C LEU A 72 -9.83 -7.59 -5.61
N HIS A 73 -9.24 -8.65 -6.13
CA HIS A 73 -9.82 -9.98 -6.20
C HIS A 73 -9.17 -10.90 -5.16
N THR A 74 -9.77 -12.08 -4.95
CA THR A 74 -9.28 -13.07 -3.99
C THR A 74 -7.84 -13.49 -4.28
N ARG A 75 -7.45 -13.60 -5.56
CA ARG A 75 -6.08 -13.94 -5.96
C ARG A 75 -5.06 -12.89 -5.50
N ASP A 76 -5.41 -11.61 -5.55
CA ASP A 76 -4.49 -10.53 -5.21
C ASP A 76 -4.24 -10.50 -3.69
N LYS A 77 -5.30 -10.81 -2.91
CA LYS A 77 -5.20 -10.96 -1.46
C LYS A 77 -4.34 -12.16 -1.06
N ARG A 78 -4.53 -13.31 -1.72
CA ARG A 78 -3.69 -14.49 -1.50
C ARG A 78 -2.23 -14.21 -1.86
N ARG A 79 -1.99 -13.51 -2.97
CA ARG A 79 -0.63 -13.11 -3.35
C ARG A 79 -0.01 -12.19 -2.30
N ALA A 80 -0.77 -11.24 -1.76
CA ALA A 80 -0.29 -10.41 -0.66
C ALA A 80 0.04 -11.22 0.61
N ASP A 81 -0.72 -12.27 0.92
CA ASP A 81 -0.38 -13.19 2.02
C ASP A 81 0.97 -13.89 1.76
N PHE A 82 1.21 -14.37 0.54
CA PHE A 82 2.51 -14.94 0.16
C PHE A 82 3.66 -13.92 0.27
N LEU A 83 3.46 -12.68 -0.21
CA LEU A 83 4.47 -11.63 -0.08
C LEU A 83 4.80 -11.33 1.39
N MET A 84 3.81 -11.33 2.28
CA MET A 84 4.05 -11.17 3.72
C MET A 84 4.86 -12.32 4.30
N ILE A 85 4.59 -13.56 3.89
CA ILE A 85 5.34 -14.74 4.35
C ILE A 85 6.79 -14.68 3.84
N GLU A 86 6.99 -14.39 2.55
CA GLU A 86 8.31 -14.28 1.93
C GLU A 86 9.16 -13.18 2.60
N CYS A 87 8.62 -11.98 2.75
CA CYS A 87 9.32 -10.87 3.40
C CYS A 87 9.60 -11.17 4.88
N LEU A 88 8.66 -11.80 5.62
CA LEU A 88 8.88 -12.16 7.03
C LEU A 88 9.97 -13.22 7.19
N ALA A 89 9.98 -14.24 6.33
CA ALA A 89 11.01 -15.26 6.33
C ALA A 89 12.39 -14.67 5.99
N GLN A 90 12.46 -13.77 5.01
CA GLN A 90 13.70 -13.05 4.70
C GLN A 90 14.17 -12.20 5.87
N PHE A 91 13.29 -11.40 6.46
CA PHE A 91 13.59 -10.55 7.61
C PHE A 91 14.07 -11.35 8.82
N ALA A 92 13.45 -12.50 9.11
CA ALA A 92 13.89 -13.39 10.17
C ALA A 92 15.32 -13.89 9.94
N ARG A 93 15.65 -14.32 8.72
CA ARG A 93 17.02 -14.75 8.35
C ARG A 93 18.04 -13.64 8.52
N GLU A 94 17.72 -12.42 8.07
CA GLU A 94 18.59 -11.24 8.19
C GLU A 94 18.86 -10.87 9.67
N ASN A 95 17.92 -11.19 10.56
CA ASN A 95 18.05 -10.96 12.01
C ASN A 95 18.55 -12.20 12.78
N GLY A 96 18.98 -13.27 12.10
CA GLY A 96 19.47 -14.49 12.73
C GLY A 96 18.40 -15.27 13.52
N LEU A 97 17.12 -15.08 13.18
CA LEU A 97 15.99 -15.76 13.80
C LEU A 97 15.62 -16.99 12.97
N ASP A 98 15.63 -18.17 13.61
CA ASP A 98 15.07 -19.38 13.01
C ASP A 98 13.53 -19.28 12.94
N LEU A 99 13.00 -19.22 11.72
CA LEU A 99 11.58 -19.11 11.42
C LEU A 99 11.24 -20.05 10.25
N GLY A 100 10.52 -21.13 10.55
CA GLY A 100 9.98 -22.04 9.54
C GLY A 100 8.78 -21.44 8.80
N GLU A 101 8.55 -21.89 7.56
CA GLU A 101 7.46 -21.42 6.69
C GLU A 101 6.08 -21.53 7.34
N GLN A 102 5.80 -22.65 8.02
CA GLN A 102 4.53 -22.87 8.69
C GLN A 102 4.28 -21.84 9.81
N LEU A 103 5.32 -21.50 10.57
CA LEU A 103 5.22 -20.49 11.62
C LEU A 103 5.09 -19.08 11.04
N ALA A 104 5.81 -18.78 9.96
CA ALA A 104 5.64 -17.52 9.23
C ALA A 104 4.19 -17.33 8.74
N ALA A 105 3.59 -18.38 8.17
CA ALA A 105 2.19 -18.36 7.75
C ALA A 105 1.23 -18.14 8.93
N GLN A 106 1.50 -18.75 10.09
CA GLN A 106 0.72 -18.53 11.31
C GLN A 106 0.80 -17.06 11.76
N ILE A 107 2.00 -16.48 11.85
CA ILE A 107 2.20 -15.07 12.20
C ILE A 107 1.49 -14.15 11.20
N VAL A 108 1.54 -14.42 9.91
CA VAL A 108 0.86 -13.59 8.87
C VAL A 108 -0.67 -13.69 8.96
N SER A 109 -1.19 -14.84 9.40
CA SER A 109 -2.63 -15.08 9.55
C SER A 109 -3.21 -14.54 10.87
N ASN A 110 -2.38 -14.36 11.90
CA ASN A 110 -2.80 -13.87 13.21
C ASN A 110 -3.20 -12.38 13.15
N GLN A 111 -4.37 -12.04 13.70
CA GLN A 111 -4.93 -10.68 13.65
C GLN A 111 -4.03 -9.61 14.31
N GLU A 112 -3.26 -9.97 15.33
CA GLU A 112 -2.40 -9.04 16.07
C GLU A 112 -1.14 -8.68 15.28
N THR A 113 -0.60 -9.62 14.52
CA THR A 113 0.67 -9.49 13.79
C THR A 113 0.47 -9.24 12.30
N ARG A 114 -0.70 -9.54 11.74
CA ARG A 114 -1.00 -9.39 10.30
C ARG A 114 -0.75 -7.99 9.77
N ARG A 115 -1.14 -6.96 10.53
CA ARG A 115 -0.92 -5.57 10.10
C ARG A 115 0.57 -5.24 10.08
N SER A 116 1.34 -5.73 11.06
CA SER A 116 2.80 -5.56 11.11
C SER A 116 3.49 -6.29 9.96
N ALA A 117 3.06 -7.52 9.64
CA ALA A 117 3.55 -8.26 8.48
C ALA A 117 3.27 -7.51 7.16
N ALA A 118 2.12 -6.86 7.05
CA ALA A 118 1.80 -6.03 5.88
C ALA A 118 2.69 -4.79 5.80
N TYR A 119 3.01 -4.13 6.91
CA TYR A 119 3.97 -3.02 6.94
C TYR A 119 5.36 -3.46 6.47
N LEU A 120 5.87 -4.59 6.98
CA LEU A 120 7.15 -5.14 6.57
C LEU A 120 7.18 -5.40 5.06
N ALA A 121 6.20 -6.14 4.54
CA ALA A 121 6.13 -6.46 3.12
C ALA A 121 5.91 -5.21 2.25
N TYR A 122 5.05 -4.30 2.66
CA TYR A 122 4.83 -3.05 1.93
C TYR A 122 6.10 -2.19 1.88
N GLY A 123 6.87 -2.15 2.98
CA GLY A 123 8.15 -1.45 3.06
C GLY A 123 9.18 -2.01 2.07
N ASP A 124 9.33 -3.33 2.03
CA ASP A 124 10.18 -4.02 1.05
C ASP A 124 9.75 -3.66 -0.39
N TRP A 125 8.45 -3.71 -0.68
CA TRP A 125 7.93 -3.34 -1.99
C TRP A 125 8.06 -1.85 -2.34
N LEU A 126 8.10 -0.94 -1.35
CA LEU A 126 8.41 0.48 -1.62
C LEU A 126 9.84 0.63 -2.14
N ILE A 127 10.79 -0.14 -1.62
CA ILE A 127 12.19 -0.12 -2.06
C ILE A 127 12.32 -0.75 -3.44
N ARG A 128 11.74 -1.95 -3.65
CA ARG A 128 11.77 -2.64 -4.95
C ARG A 128 11.21 -1.81 -6.11
N ARG A 129 10.20 -0.96 -5.84
CA ARG A 129 9.64 -0.03 -6.82
C ARG A 129 10.64 0.99 -7.35
N LEU A 130 11.67 1.35 -6.58
CA LEU A 130 12.76 2.22 -7.05
C LEU A 130 13.53 1.56 -8.20
N ALA A 131 13.59 0.23 -8.22
CA ALA A 131 14.16 -0.56 -9.32
C ALA A 131 13.14 -0.89 -10.44
N GLY A 132 11.90 -0.39 -10.35
CA GLY A 132 10.85 -0.64 -11.34
C GLY A 132 10.11 -1.98 -11.18
N GLU A 133 10.31 -2.69 -10.07
CA GLU A 133 9.62 -3.94 -9.79
C GLU A 133 8.16 -3.72 -9.36
N SER A 134 7.30 -4.69 -9.66
CA SER A 134 5.89 -4.69 -9.24
C SER A 134 5.29 -6.09 -9.20
N ASP A 135 4.51 -6.37 -8.15
CA ASP A 135 3.60 -7.53 -8.03
C ASP A 135 2.13 -7.12 -8.28
N GLY A 136 1.93 -6.00 -9.00
CA GLY A 136 0.63 -5.52 -9.40
C GLY A 136 -0.33 -5.25 -8.22
N PRO A 137 -1.62 -5.65 -8.34
CA PRO A 137 -2.63 -5.37 -7.32
C PRO A 137 -2.37 -6.00 -5.95
N ALA A 138 -1.47 -6.98 -5.82
CA ALA A 138 -1.11 -7.55 -4.52
C ALA A 138 -0.49 -6.48 -3.60
N ILE A 139 0.30 -5.56 -4.16
CA ILE A 139 0.87 -4.45 -3.38
C ILE A 139 -0.22 -3.48 -2.91
N LEU A 140 -1.26 -3.26 -3.72
CA LEU A 140 -2.45 -2.50 -3.28
C LEU A 140 -3.20 -3.24 -2.17
N ALA A 141 -3.22 -4.58 -2.18
CA ALA A 141 -3.81 -5.36 -1.10
C ALA A 141 -3.03 -5.20 0.22
N LEU A 142 -1.69 -5.20 0.19
CA LEU A 142 -0.85 -4.88 1.35
C LEU A 142 -1.20 -3.50 1.91
N TRP A 143 -1.24 -2.48 1.05
CA TRP A 143 -1.64 -1.12 1.44
C TRP A 143 -3.01 -1.08 2.11
N ARG A 144 -4.00 -1.82 1.60
CA ARG A 144 -5.33 -1.88 2.22
C ARG A 144 -5.31 -2.54 3.60
N ILE A 145 -4.47 -3.54 3.84
CA ILE A 145 -4.33 -4.14 5.18
C ILE A 145 -3.84 -3.10 6.19
N ILE A 146 -2.94 -2.22 5.77
CA ILE A 146 -2.35 -1.18 6.62
C ILE A 146 -3.34 -0.04 6.89
N ALA A 147 -3.93 0.52 5.84
CA ALA A 147 -4.61 1.81 5.87
C ALA A 147 -6.14 1.72 5.98
N TRP A 148 -6.74 0.53 5.77
CA TRP A 148 -8.18 0.33 5.94
C TRP A 148 -8.50 -0.37 7.26
N ASP A 149 -9.71 -0.11 7.76
CA ASP A 149 -10.32 -0.87 8.84
C ASP A 149 -10.92 -2.17 8.28
N PRO A 150 -11.16 -3.18 9.14
CA PRO A 150 -11.80 -4.44 8.73
C PRO A 150 -13.23 -4.27 8.19
N ARG A 151 -13.90 -3.14 8.46
CA ARG A 151 -15.26 -2.82 8.01
C ARG A 151 -15.28 -2.15 6.62
N GLY A 152 -14.11 -1.91 6.01
CA GLY A 152 -13.95 -1.39 4.66
C GLY A 152 -13.79 0.14 4.56
N GLY A 153 -13.68 0.86 5.68
CA GLY A 153 -13.36 2.29 5.70
C GLY A 153 -11.85 2.55 5.73
N MET A 154 -11.37 3.64 5.14
CA MET A 154 -10.00 4.09 5.41
C MET A 154 -9.92 4.56 6.87
N ARG A 155 -8.84 4.18 7.58
CA ARG A 155 -8.61 4.61 8.96
C ARG A 155 -8.55 6.14 9.03
N ARG A 156 -9.35 6.74 9.90
CA ARG A 156 -9.48 8.21 10.01
C ARG A 156 -8.15 8.82 10.46
N GLY A 157 -7.67 9.83 9.72
CA GLY A 157 -6.40 10.50 10.03
C GLY A 157 -5.18 9.60 9.81
N PHE A 158 -5.32 8.54 9.02
CA PHE A 158 -4.20 7.67 8.70
C PHE A 158 -3.17 8.41 7.85
N GLU A 159 -1.94 8.44 8.34
CA GLU A 159 -0.75 8.91 7.63
C GLU A 159 0.29 7.80 7.71
N LEU A 160 0.93 7.51 6.58
CA LEU A 160 2.01 6.54 6.56
C LEU A 160 3.27 7.19 7.13
N GLN A 161 3.77 6.70 8.26
CA GLN A 161 4.94 7.28 8.92
C GLN A 161 6.05 6.23 9.10
N LEU A 162 7.31 6.66 9.04
CA LEU A 162 8.47 5.76 9.22
C LEU A 162 8.41 4.97 10.53
N LYS A 163 7.92 5.59 11.61
CA LYS A 163 7.76 4.96 12.92
C LYS A 163 6.88 3.70 12.87
N ASP A 164 5.90 3.65 11.96
CA ASP A 164 4.98 2.52 11.86
C ASP A 164 5.70 1.26 11.35
N PHE A 165 6.67 1.41 10.45
CA PHE A 165 7.50 0.30 9.97
C PHE A 165 8.40 -0.25 11.08
N LYS A 166 9.02 0.64 11.87
CA LYS A 166 9.86 0.23 13.01
C LYS A 166 9.06 -0.53 14.07
N VAL A 167 7.89 -0.01 14.45
CA VAL A 167 6.99 -0.69 15.40
C VAL A 167 6.55 -2.04 14.85
N ALA A 168 6.29 -2.14 13.55
CA ALA A 168 5.94 -3.40 12.90
C ALA A 168 7.08 -4.43 12.99
N GLU A 169 8.31 -4.03 12.68
CA GLU A 169 9.49 -4.88 12.80
C GLU A 169 9.70 -5.38 14.24
N GLU A 170 9.64 -4.49 15.23
CA GLU A 170 9.75 -4.83 16.65
C GLU A 170 8.67 -5.84 17.09
N THR A 171 7.43 -5.62 16.66
CA THR A 171 6.29 -6.52 16.95
C THR A 171 6.53 -7.91 16.35
N LEU A 172 7.04 -7.98 15.12
CA LEU A 172 7.30 -9.25 14.45
C LEU A 172 8.48 -10.00 15.09
N VAL A 173 9.54 -9.30 15.51
CA VAL A 173 10.64 -9.90 16.27
C VAL A 173 10.14 -10.51 17.58
N SER A 174 9.28 -9.80 18.33
CA SER A 174 8.65 -10.36 19.54
C SER A 174 7.85 -11.61 19.21
N ALA A 175 6.95 -11.53 18.23
CA ALA A 175 6.09 -12.65 17.84
C ALA A 175 6.88 -13.90 17.41
N ILE A 176 8.01 -13.73 16.72
CA ILE A 176 8.89 -14.85 16.34
C ILE A 176 9.55 -15.48 17.58
N ARG A 177 9.96 -14.67 18.56
CA ARG A 177 10.59 -15.15 19.79
C ARG A 177 9.61 -15.83 20.73
N ASP A 178 8.40 -15.29 20.85
CA ASP A 178 7.35 -15.81 21.74
C ASP A 178 6.69 -17.09 21.21
N ALA A 179 6.81 -17.36 19.91
CA ALA A 179 6.27 -18.56 19.29
C ALA A 179 7.24 -19.76 19.25
N LYS A 180 8.44 -19.61 19.82
CA LYS A 180 9.39 -20.71 20.09
C LYS A 180 9.13 -21.32 21.47
#